data_AF-A0A7S0VPW6-F1
#
_entry.id   AF-A0A7S0VPW6-F1
#
_cell.length_a   1.000
_cell.length_b   1.000
_cell.length_c   1.000
_cell.angle_alpha   90.00
_cell.angle_beta   90.00
_cell.angle_gamma   90.00
#
_symmetry.space_group_name_H-M   'P 1'
#
loop_
_entity.id
_entity.type
_entity.pdbx_description
1 polymer ?
#
loop_
_entity_poly.entity_id
_entity_poly.type
_entity_poly.pdbx_seq_one_letter_code
_entity_poly.pdbx_strand_id
1 'polypeptide(L)'
;TRGESTPPPSHAPSQPRRLFGCTPMSKTFTLKHPGGCSGMFWRDAPTPELKKSESGSKPDWPKNGAQLKGEVHDIDKPVQGCTKWLRVEEYCQAGSSTWEKTPNCWMQFEQGGLLLHEKA
;
A
#
# COMPACT_ATOMS: atom_id res chain seq x y z
N THR A 1 21.03 -36.13 -55.21
CA THR A 1 21.01 -34.69 -55.49
C THR A 1 20.41 -33.99 -54.30
N ARG A 2 21.22 -33.13 -53.66
CA ARG A 2 20.85 -32.01 -52.77
C ARG A 2 19.87 -32.31 -51.62
N GLY A 3 20.45 -32.67 -50.46
CA GLY A 3 19.84 -32.38 -49.17
C GLY A 3 19.93 -30.87 -48.91
N GLU A 4 18.79 -30.23 -48.69
CA GLU A 4 18.71 -28.80 -48.43
C GLU A 4 18.51 -28.57 -46.93
N SER A 5 19.55 -28.02 -46.32
CA SER A 5 19.57 -27.50 -44.96
C SER A 5 18.64 -26.30 -44.84
N THR A 6 17.70 -26.34 -43.89
CA THR A 6 17.04 -25.12 -43.39
C THR A 6 17.14 -25.13 -41.86
N PRO A 7 17.78 -24.13 -41.22
CA PRO A 7 17.77 -24.00 -39.76
C PRO A 7 16.41 -23.46 -39.27
N PRO A 8 15.98 -23.79 -38.03
CA PRO A 8 14.78 -23.21 -37.43
C PRO A 8 15.00 -21.73 -37.08
N PRO A 9 13.93 -20.92 -37.04
CA PRO A 9 14.00 -19.50 -36.70
C PRO A 9 14.45 -19.31 -35.25
N SER A 10 15.43 -18.43 -35.07
CA SER A 10 15.94 -17.99 -33.77
C SER A 10 14.79 -17.40 -32.94
N HIS A 11 14.42 -18.10 -31.86
CA HIS A 11 13.73 -17.50 -30.73
C HIS A 11 14.64 -16.44 -30.11
N ALA A 12 14.40 -15.18 -30.46
CA ALA A 12 14.80 -14.06 -29.61
C ALA A 12 13.73 -13.92 -28.52
N PRO A 13 14.04 -14.16 -27.23
CA PRO A 13 13.16 -13.68 -26.17
C PRO A 13 13.25 -12.15 -26.18
N SER A 14 12.20 -11.52 -26.71
CA SER A 14 11.92 -10.10 -26.51
C SER A 14 12.00 -9.80 -25.02
N GLN A 15 13.13 -9.24 -24.57
CA GLN A 15 13.26 -8.78 -23.20
C GLN A 15 12.14 -7.76 -22.93
N PRO A 16 11.34 -7.92 -21.87
CA PRO A 16 10.43 -6.86 -21.48
C PRO A 16 11.29 -5.65 -21.12
N ARG A 17 11.06 -4.54 -21.83
CA ARG A 17 11.57 -3.23 -21.48
C ARG A 17 11.26 -2.99 -20.01
N ARG A 18 12.28 -3.10 -19.15
CA ARG A 18 12.23 -2.61 -17.78
C ARG A 18 12.18 -1.10 -17.86
N LEU A 19 10.97 -0.57 -18.04
CA LEU A 19 10.70 0.80 -17.67
C LEU A 19 11.02 0.90 -16.18
N PHE A 20 11.94 1.80 -15.86
CA PHE A 20 12.20 2.28 -14.51
C PHE A 20 10.88 2.82 -13.94
N GLY A 21 10.08 1.93 -13.37
CA GLY A 21 8.99 2.32 -12.51
C GLY A 21 9.63 2.76 -11.21
N CYS A 22 9.59 4.07 -10.94
CA CYS A 22 9.75 4.58 -9.58
C CYS A 22 8.89 3.69 -8.68
N THR A 23 9.52 2.81 -7.90
CA THR A 23 8.80 2.13 -6.83
C THR A 23 8.21 3.25 -5.98
N PRO A 24 6.89 3.32 -5.81
CA PRO A 24 6.29 4.28 -4.90
C PRO A 24 7.01 4.13 -3.56
N MET A 25 7.70 5.19 -3.14
CA MET A 25 8.52 5.15 -1.93
C MET A 25 7.57 4.98 -0.75
N SER A 26 7.58 3.81 -0.13
CA SER A 26 6.81 3.57 1.08
C SER A 26 7.27 4.55 2.16
N LYS A 27 6.32 5.33 2.68
CA LYS A 27 6.54 6.31 3.74
C LYS A 27 6.07 5.77 5.07
N THR A 28 6.74 6.18 6.15
CA THR A 28 6.37 5.81 7.51
C THR A 28 5.61 6.95 8.17
N PHE A 29 4.49 6.63 8.81
CA PHE A 29 3.63 7.57 9.52
C PHE A 29 3.41 7.08 10.95
N THR A 30 3.26 8.01 11.88
CA THR A 30 2.77 7.72 13.23
C THR A 30 1.29 8.05 13.30
N LEU A 31 0.51 7.09 13.78
CA LEU A 31 -0.91 7.24 14.02
C LEU A 31 -1.14 8.09 15.27
N LYS A 32 -1.78 9.26 15.13
CA LYS A 32 -2.17 10.11 16.26
C LYS A 32 -3.62 10.56 16.09
N HIS A 33 -4.52 9.96 16.85
CA HIS A 33 -5.93 10.37 16.84
C HIS A 33 -6.19 11.47 17.89
N PRO A 34 -6.84 12.58 17.52
CA PRO A 34 -7.07 13.71 18.43
C PRO A 34 -8.20 13.49 19.45
N GLY A 35 -8.98 12.40 19.35
CA GLY A 35 -10.06 12.07 20.29
C GLY A 35 -9.80 10.77 21.07
N GLY A 36 -10.41 10.63 22.26
CA GLY A 36 -10.36 9.42 23.09
C GLY A 36 -11.01 8.15 22.49
N CYS A 37 -11.30 8.14 21.19
CA CYS A 37 -11.71 6.95 20.47
C CYS A 37 -10.51 6.03 20.28
N SER A 38 -10.53 4.92 21.03
CA SER A 38 -9.48 3.89 21.02
C SER A 38 -9.57 2.92 19.85
N GLY A 39 -10.65 2.96 19.07
CA GLY A 39 -10.92 2.01 17.99
C GLY A 39 -10.79 2.66 16.62
N MET A 40 -9.86 2.16 15.82
CA MET A 40 -9.68 2.59 14.44
C MET A 40 -9.78 1.38 13.53
N PHE A 41 -10.57 1.49 12.47
CA PHE A 41 -10.90 0.36 11.62
C PHE A 41 -10.04 0.42 10.36
N TRP A 42 -9.33 -0.68 10.06
CA TRP A 42 -8.74 -0.88 8.75
C TRP A 42 -9.81 -0.66 7.67
N ARG A 43 -9.56 0.31 6.80
CA ARG A 43 -10.46 0.55 5.68
C ARG A 43 -10.07 -0.35 4.52
N ASP A 44 -11.05 -0.62 3.69
CA ASP A 44 -10.81 -1.16 2.36
C ASP A 44 -10.27 -0.07 1.44
N ALA A 45 -9.81 -0.49 0.27
CA ALA A 45 -9.35 0.44 -0.75
C ALA A 45 -10.44 1.49 -1.06
N PRO A 46 -10.07 2.78 -1.10
CA PRO A 46 -11.01 3.86 -1.29
C PRO A 46 -11.61 3.87 -2.71
N THR A 47 -10.94 3.24 -3.67
CA THR A 47 -11.43 3.02 -5.03
C THR A 47 -11.21 1.56 -5.45
N PRO A 48 -12.05 1.01 -6.35
CA PRO A 48 -11.92 -0.38 -6.81
C PRO A 48 -10.62 -0.61 -7.60
N GLU A 49 -10.07 0.42 -8.26
CA GLU A 49 -8.82 0.35 -9.01
C GLU A 49 -7.60 0.15 -8.11
N LEU A 50 -7.66 0.69 -6.90
CA LEU A 50 -6.62 0.54 -5.88
C LEU A 50 -6.77 -0.75 -5.06
N LYS A 51 -7.89 -1.46 -5.20
CA LYS A 51 -8.12 -2.73 -4.51
C LYS A 51 -7.21 -3.79 -5.11
N LYS A 52 -6.16 -4.15 -4.39
CA LYS A 52 -5.36 -5.32 -4.77
C LYS A 52 -6.12 -6.61 -4.45
N SER A 53 -5.93 -7.61 -5.30
CA SER A 53 -6.43 -8.97 -5.11
C SER A 53 -5.61 -9.73 -4.04
N GLU A 54 -5.24 -9.05 -2.96
CA GLU A 54 -4.55 -9.63 -1.82
C GLU A 54 -5.61 -10.19 -0.86
N SER A 55 -5.80 -11.51 -0.92
CA SER A 55 -6.64 -12.23 0.03
C SER A 55 -5.82 -12.54 1.27
N GLY A 56 -6.16 -11.91 2.39
CA GLY A 56 -5.53 -12.14 3.68
C GLY A 56 -6.38 -11.58 4.80
N SER A 57 -6.32 -12.23 5.97
CA SER A 57 -6.98 -11.73 7.17
C SER A 57 -6.35 -10.39 7.54
N LYS A 58 -7.18 -9.36 7.74
CA LYS A 58 -6.72 -8.08 8.26
C LYS A 58 -6.17 -8.30 9.69
N PRO A 59 -4.99 -7.79 10.03
CA PRO A 59 -4.42 -7.93 11.36
C PRO A 59 -5.19 -7.08 12.39
N ASP A 60 -4.78 -7.16 13.64
CA ASP A 60 -5.33 -6.33 14.72
C ASP A 60 -5.31 -4.84 14.40
N TRP A 61 -6.23 -4.11 15.02
CA TRP A 61 -6.36 -2.68 14.78
C TRP A 61 -5.17 -1.92 15.38
N PRO A 62 -4.63 -0.93 14.65
CA PRO A 62 -3.51 -0.14 15.13
C PRO A 62 -4.00 0.79 16.23
N LYS A 63 -3.29 0.78 17.35
CA LYS A 63 -3.53 1.66 18.49
C LYS A 63 -2.93 3.03 18.23
N ASN A 64 -3.42 4.04 18.95
CA ASN A 64 -2.80 5.36 18.94
C ASN A 64 -1.30 5.27 19.28
N GLY A 65 -0.45 5.89 18.46
CA GLY A 65 1.01 5.76 18.54
C GLY A 65 1.61 4.64 17.68
N ALA A 66 0.80 3.79 17.05
CA ALA A 66 1.28 2.78 16.10
C ALA A 66 1.98 3.45 14.91
N GLN A 67 2.95 2.75 14.33
CA GLN A 67 3.63 3.19 13.12
C GLN A 67 3.07 2.44 11.92
N LEU A 68 2.73 3.17 10.87
CA LEU A 68 2.20 2.61 9.64
C LEU A 68 3.19 2.91 8.52
N LYS A 69 3.52 1.92 7.71
CA LYS A 69 4.41 2.07 6.56
C LYS A 69 3.66 1.65 5.30
N GLY A 70 3.73 2.48 4.27
CA GLY A 70 3.09 2.15 3.01
C GLY A 70 3.05 3.30 2.02
N GLU A 71 2.19 3.14 1.02
CA GLU A 71 2.13 4.01 -0.15
C GLU A 71 1.04 5.07 0.01
N VAL A 72 1.38 6.33 -0.25
CA VAL A 72 0.41 7.43 -0.22
C VAL A 72 -0.28 7.53 -1.57
N HIS A 73 -1.61 7.56 -1.53
CA HIS A 73 -2.48 7.74 -2.68
C HIS A 73 -3.33 8.98 -2.48
N ASP A 74 -3.19 9.92 -3.39
CA ASP A 74 -4.09 11.06 -3.54
C ASP A 74 -5.18 10.67 -4.54
N ILE A 75 -6.43 10.93 -4.19
CA ILE A 75 -7.63 10.56 -4.94
C ILE A 75 -8.37 11.84 -5.31
N ASP A 76 -8.70 12.01 -6.58
CA ASP A 76 -9.35 13.22 -7.08
C ASP A 76 -10.70 13.51 -6.41
N LYS A 77 -11.46 12.47 -6.07
CA LYS A 77 -12.76 12.58 -5.43
C LYS A 77 -12.66 12.16 -3.96
N PRO A 78 -13.11 13.00 -3.01
CA PRO A 78 -13.05 12.66 -1.60
C PRO A 78 -13.93 11.43 -1.31
N VAL A 79 -13.33 10.43 -0.70
CA VAL A 79 -14.00 9.24 -0.19
C VAL A 79 -14.02 9.36 1.33
N GLN A 80 -15.19 9.21 1.97
CA GLN A 80 -15.34 9.42 3.43
C GLN A 80 -14.82 10.78 3.92
N GLY A 81 -14.87 11.81 3.05
CA GLY A 81 -14.37 13.16 3.38
C GLY A 81 -12.86 13.33 3.30
N CYS A 82 -12.11 12.33 2.81
CA CYS A 82 -10.66 12.40 2.66
C CYS A 82 -10.24 12.12 1.21
N THR A 83 -9.35 12.95 0.67
CA THR A 83 -8.73 12.75 -0.65
C THR A 83 -7.37 12.08 -0.55
N LYS A 84 -6.76 12.00 0.65
CA LYS A 84 -5.45 11.39 0.83
C LYS A 84 -5.52 10.14 1.69
N TRP A 85 -5.03 9.05 1.15
CA TRP A 85 -5.09 7.72 1.75
C TRP A 85 -3.73 7.07 1.78
N LEU A 86 -3.44 6.33 2.84
CA LEU A 86 -2.28 5.48 2.98
C LEU A 86 -2.71 4.04 2.74
N ARG A 87 -2.15 3.40 1.72
CA ARG A 87 -2.17 1.94 1.60
C ARG A 87 -1.10 1.40 2.52
N VAL A 88 -1.50 0.78 3.62
CA VAL A 88 -0.56 0.25 4.60
C VAL A 88 -0.04 -1.09 4.10
N GLU A 89 1.27 -1.21 3.97
CA GLU A 89 1.94 -2.46 3.63
C GLU A 89 2.36 -3.20 4.90
N GLU A 90 2.84 -2.44 5.88
CA GLU A 90 3.32 -2.94 7.15
C GLU A 90 2.92 -1.98 8.28
N TYR A 91 2.63 -2.50 9.46
CA TYR A 91 2.41 -1.69 10.64
C TYR A 91 3.17 -2.24 11.85
N CYS A 92 3.53 -1.36 12.77
CA CYS A 92 4.13 -1.70 14.05
C CYS A 92 3.23 -1.15 15.16
N GLN A 93 2.72 -2.05 16.00
CA GLN A 93 1.79 -1.69 17.07
C GLN A 93 2.45 -0.76 18.08
N ALA A 94 1.67 0.15 18.68
CA ALA A 94 2.17 1.04 19.73
C ALA A 94 2.78 0.23 20.90
N GLY A 95 4.05 0.50 21.25
CA GLY A 95 4.80 -0.25 22.26
C GLY A 95 5.41 -1.57 21.78
N SER A 96 5.22 -1.93 20.51
CA SER A 96 5.90 -3.06 19.88
C SER A 96 7.13 -2.60 19.11
N SER A 97 8.02 -3.53 18.78
CA SER A 97 9.13 -3.34 17.83
C SER A 97 9.00 -4.23 16.59
N THR A 98 7.92 -5.02 16.52
CA THR A 98 7.66 -5.95 15.43
C THR A 98 6.76 -5.32 14.39
N TRP A 99 7.22 -5.36 13.14
CA TRP A 99 6.42 -4.97 11.98
C TRP A 99 5.63 -6.18 11.48
N GLU A 100 4.34 -5.96 11.25
CA GLU A 100 3.38 -6.93 10.76
C GLU A 100 2.87 -6.50 9.40
N LYS A 101 2.73 -7.44 8.46
CA LYS A 101 2.22 -7.15 7.12
C LYS A 101 0.70 -7.01 7.13
N THR A 102 0.19 -6.04 6.39
CA THR A 102 -1.23 -5.71 6.35
C THR A 102 -1.77 -5.83 4.92
N PRO A 103 -2.30 -6.99 4.52
CA PRO A 103 -2.90 -7.12 3.19
C PRO A 103 -4.17 -6.27 3.10
N ASN A 104 -4.27 -5.46 2.04
CA ASN A 104 -5.45 -4.65 1.71
C ASN A 104 -5.99 -3.79 2.88
N CYS A 105 -5.07 -3.20 3.66
CA CYS A 105 -5.41 -2.28 4.74
C CYS A 105 -5.12 -0.84 4.34
N TRP A 106 -6.12 0.01 4.53
CA TRP A 106 -6.05 1.42 4.16
C TRP A 106 -6.35 2.31 5.36
N MET A 107 -5.73 3.47 5.36
CA MET A 107 -5.94 4.52 6.36
C MET A 107 -6.12 5.86 5.68
N GLN A 108 -7.11 6.62 6.11
CA GLN A 108 -7.26 8.02 5.72
C GLN A 108 -6.24 8.88 6.48
N PHE A 109 -5.77 9.95 5.84
CA PHE A 109 -4.88 10.91 6.52
C PHE A 109 -5.62 11.79 7.51
N GLU A 110 -6.93 11.96 7.34
CA GLU A 110 -7.74 12.89 8.13
C GLU A 110 -9.05 12.23 8.57
N GLN A 111 -9.43 12.45 9.83
CA GLN A 111 -10.72 12.02 10.39
C GLN A 111 -11.15 12.99 11.48
N GLY A 112 -11.73 14.13 11.08
CA GLY A 112 -12.01 15.23 12.02
C GLY A 112 -10.74 15.94 12.52
N GLY A 113 -9.61 15.73 11.86
CA GLY A 113 -8.28 16.24 12.18
C GLY A 113 -7.18 15.37 11.55
N LEU A 114 -5.93 15.84 11.58
CA LEU A 114 -4.78 15.11 11.02
C LEU A 114 -4.47 13.85 11.84
N LEU A 115 -4.63 12.70 11.21
CA LEU A 115 -4.48 11.37 11.80
C LEU A 115 -3.08 10.80 11.61
N LEU A 116 -2.54 10.92 10.40
CA LEU A 116 -1.26 10.33 10.01
C LEU A 116 -0.19 11.41 9.97
N HIS A 117 0.79 11.27 10.85
CA HIS A 117 1.89 12.22 10.99
C HIS A 117 3.12 11.61 10.36
N GLU A 118 3.64 12.22 9.29
CA GLU A 118 4.83 11.71 8.61
C GLU A 118 6.01 11.66 9.59
N LYS A 119 6.70 10.53 9.62
CA LYS A 119 7.92 10.36 10.41
C LYS A 119 9.09 10.76 9.52
N ALA A 120 9.76 11.86 9.88
CA ALA A 120 11.00 12.31 9.27
C ALA A 120 12.14 11.29 9.49
#